data_AF-A0A6G9QHD1-F1
#
_entry.id   AF-A0A6G9QHD1-F1
#
_cell.length_a   1.000
_cell.length_b   1.000
_cell.length_c   1.000
_cell.angle_alpha   90.00
_cell.angle_beta   90.00
_cell.angle_gamma   90.00
#
_symmetry.space_group_name_H-M   'P 1'
#
loop_
_entity.id
_entity.type
_entity.pdbx_description
1 polymer ?
#
loop_
_entity_poly.entity_id
_entity_poly.type
_entity_poly.pdbx_seq_one_letter_code
_entity_poly.pdbx_strand_id
1 'polypeptide(L)'
;MKPLLSPSLTIVTLSLSPYLFAASPTFDCAKAQGEVEQLICQSDELSQLDQQLLPLYRQVLSLLDEQDAKVFKAKQRGWIKGRNDCWKANDKNQCIQYEYQIRLTELQIASASVEVPAKTLYQCADQRLITAYFYNNTAIAAVVFTVSGPQLTPTQPHLGLIVPSASGAKYQA
;
A
#
# COMPACT_ATOMS: atom_id res chain seq x y z
N MET A 1 -36.81 65.95 31.59
CA MET A 1 -35.68 65.45 30.76
C MET A 1 -35.01 64.30 31.51
N LYS A 2 -35.19 63.06 31.05
CA LYS A 2 -34.52 61.83 31.55
C LYS A 2 -34.20 60.98 30.32
N PRO A 3 -32.95 60.56 30.07
CA PRO A 3 -32.63 59.76 28.89
C PRO A 3 -32.97 58.28 29.14
N LEU A 4 -33.56 57.66 28.13
CA LEU A 4 -33.81 56.21 28.04
C LEU A 4 -32.51 55.49 27.64
N LEU A 5 -32.07 54.53 28.46
CA LEU A 5 -30.99 53.60 28.09
C LEU A 5 -31.56 52.42 27.29
N SER A 6 -30.99 52.18 26.10
CA SER A 6 -31.27 51.01 25.26
C SER A 6 -30.38 49.83 25.66
N PRO A 7 -30.88 48.59 25.71
CA PRO A 7 -30.03 47.42 25.91
C PRO A 7 -29.39 47.00 24.58
N SER A 8 -28.06 47.00 24.52
CA SER A 8 -27.32 46.47 23.37
C SER A 8 -27.34 44.94 23.43
N LEU A 9 -27.96 44.31 22.43
CA LEU A 9 -28.03 42.86 22.28
C LEU A 9 -26.74 42.36 21.61
N THR A 10 -25.80 41.84 22.38
CA THR A 10 -24.55 41.25 21.87
C THR A 10 -24.83 39.82 21.38
N ILE A 11 -24.85 39.63 20.06
CA ILE A 11 -24.95 38.31 19.44
C ILE A 11 -23.58 37.62 19.53
N VAL A 12 -23.46 36.61 20.39
CA VAL A 12 -22.28 35.74 20.47
C VAL A 12 -22.39 34.68 19.37
N THR A 13 -21.67 34.87 18.26
CA THR A 13 -21.58 33.87 17.19
C THR A 13 -20.62 32.76 17.63
N LEU A 14 -21.17 31.59 17.99
CA LEU A 14 -20.40 30.38 18.29
C LEU A 14 -19.88 29.77 16.99
N SER A 15 -18.61 30.03 16.66
CA SER A 15 -17.92 29.42 15.53
C SER A 15 -17.60 27.95 15.82
N LEU A 16 -18.37 27.02 15.26
CA LEU A 16 -17.97 25.61 15.18
C LEU A 16 -16.82 25.50 14.17
N SER A 17 -15.58 25.54 14.66
CA SER A 17 -14.44 25.10 13.85
C SER A 17 -14.57 23.60 13.59
N PRO A 18 -14.65 23.15 12.34
CA PRO A 18 -14.57 21.73 12.05
C PRO A 18 -13.17 21.27 12.46
N TYR A 19 -13.10 20.38 13.45
CA TYR A 19 -11.89 19.62 13.71
C TYR A 19 -11.66 18.73 12.50
N LEU A 20 -10.78 19.16 11.59
CA LEU A 20 -10.21 18.28 10.58
C LEU A 20 -9.41 17.25 11.36
N PHE A 21 -9.96 16.05 11.52
CA PHE A 21 -9.22 14.92 12.08
C PHE A 21 -8.15 14.53 11.07
N ALA A 22 -6.90 14.87 11.38
CA ALA A 22 -5.74 14.35 10.67
C ALA A 22 -5.79 12.82 10.67
N ALA A 23 -5.47 12.20 9.53
CA ALA A 23 -5.47 10.75 9.43
C ALA A 23 -4.35 10.20 10.33
N SER A 24 -4.69 9.25 11.20
CA SER A 24 -3.70 8.53 12.01
C SER A 24 -3.45 7.14 11.43
N PRO A 25 -2.22 6.63 11.44
CA PRO A 25 -1.94 5.29 10.96
C PRO A 25 -2.59 4.25 11.89
N THR A 26 -2.56 2.99 11.45
CA THR A 26 -3.17 1.85 12.16
C THR A 26 -2.37 1.37 13.36
N PHE A 27 -1.13 1.84 13.51
CA PHE A 27 -0.32 1.66 14.70
C PHE A 27 -0.39 2.89 15.63
N ASP A 28 -0.06 2.68 16.90
CA ASP A 28 -0.09 3.72 17.92
C ASP A 28 1.09 4.69 17.78
N CYS A 29 0.81 5.93 17.37
CA CYS A 29 1.84 6.96 17.20
C CYS A 29 2.58 7.32 18.48
N ALA A 30 2.00 7.09 19.67
CA ALA A 30 2.71 7.27 20.94
C ALA A 30 3.80 6.20 21.15
N LYS A 31 3.74 5.10 20.39
CA LYS A 31 4.70 3.99 20.42
C LYS A 31 5.57 3.93 19.17
N ALA A 32 5.46 4.91 18.26
CA ALA A 32 6.26 4.97 17.05
C ALA A 32 7.75 4.95 17.36
N GLN A 33 8.49 4.09 16.67
CA GLN A 33 9.93 3.93 16.84
C GLN A 33 10.68 4.36 15.58
N GLY A 34 11.65 5.25 15.77
CA GLY A 34 12.50 5.75 14.71
C GLY A 34 11.83 6.77 13.78
N GLU A 35 12.64 7.33 12.89
CA GLU A 35 12.26 8.47 12.05
C GLU A 35 11.12 8.14 11.08
N VAL A 36 11.10 6.94 10.48
CA VAL A 36 10.09 6.55 9.49
C VAL A 36 8.68 6.49 10.10
N GLU A 37 8.52 5.88 11.26
CA GLU A 37 7.19 5.79 11.91
C GLU A 37 6.69 7.16 12.38
N GLN A 38 7.60 8.02 12.83
CA GLN A 38 7.27 9.42 13.17
C GLN A 38 6.80 10.21 11.94
N LEU A 39 7.47 10.05 10.79
CA LEU A 39 7.05 10.66 9.53
C LEU A 39 5.67 10.19 9.08
N ILE A 40 5.39 8.88 9.21
CA ILE A 40 4.06 8.34 8.91
C ILE A 40 3.00 9.00 9.80
N CYS A 41 3.26 9.08 11.11
CA CYS A 41 2.34 9.70 12.08
C CYS A 41 2.08 11.20 11.85
N GLN A 42 2.96 11.90 11.14
CA GLN A 42 2.86 13.34 10.87
C GLN A 42 2.32 13.64 9.46
N SER A 43 2.19 12.62 8.61
CA SER A 43 1.70 12.76 7.24
C SER A 43 0.34 12.10 7.10
N ASP A 44 -0.67 12.89 6.75
CA ASP A 44 -2.01 12.40 6.43
C ASP A 44 -1.97 11.39 5.27
N GLU A 45 -1.15 11.66 4.26
CA GLU A 45 -1.02 10.83 3.06
C GLU A 45 -0.43 9.45 3.40
N LEU A 46 0.67 9.42 4.16
CA LEU A 46 1.30 8.16 4.57
C LEU A 46 0.42 7.38 5.56
N SER A 47 -0.30 8.08 6.43
CA SER A 47 -1.28 7.47 7.35
C SER A 47 -2.44 6.83 6.60
N GLN A 48 -2.95 7.47 5.55
CA GLN A 48 -4.00 6.89 4.70
C GLN A 48 -3.52 5.61 3.99
N LEU A 49 -2.27 5.58 3.50
CA LEU A 49 -1.71 4.37 2.90
C LEU A 49 -1.64 3.21 3.91
N ASP A 50 -1.25 3.48 5.15
CA ASP A 50 -1.26 2.48 6.22
C ASP A 50 -2.68 1.98 6.55
N GLN A 51 -3.66 2.89 6.58
CA GLN A 51 -5.07 2.55 6.77
C GLN A 51 -5.62 1.66 5.65
N GLN A 52 -5.27 1.94 4.40
CA GLN A 52 -5.68 1.14 3.23
C GLN A 52 -5.09 -0.27 3.27
N LEU A 53 -3.90 -0.44 3.84
CA LEU A 53 -3.20 -1.72 3.91
C LEU A 53 -3.91 -2.71 4.83
N LEU A 54 -4.40 -2.24 5.99
CA LEU A 54 -4.97 -3.09 7.03
C LEU A 54 -6.15 -4.00 6.60
N PRO A 55 -7.19 -3.52 5.90
CA PRO A 55 -8.27 -4.40 5.45
C PRO A 55 -7.77 -5.49 4.50
N LEU A 56 -6.88 -5.17 3.56
CA LEU A 56 -6.30 -6.14 2.64
C LEU A 56 -5.46 -7.19 3.38
N TYR A 57 -4.65 -6.75 4.34
CA TYR A 57 -3.88 -7.65 5.20
C TYR A 57 -4.78 -8.63 5.99
N ARG A 58 -5.89 -8.14 6.56
CA ARG A 58 -6.87 -8.98 7.25
C ARG A 58 -7.56 -9.96 6.30
N GLN A 59 -7.89 -9.52 5.09
CA GLN A 59 -8.49 -10.37 4.08
C GLN A 59 -7.55 -11.50 3.68
N VAL A 60 -6.28 -11.22 3.39
CA VAL A 60 -5.30 -12.29 3.14
C VAL A 60 -5.23 -13.27 4.30
N LEU A 61 -5.15 -12.79 5.55
CA LEU A 61 -5.14 -13.67 6.72
C LEU A 61 -6.38 -14.59 6.82
N SER A 62 -7.55 -14.13 6.38
CA SER A 62 -8.78 -14.94 6.40
C SER A 62 -8.79 -16.08 5.38
N LEU A 63 -7.93 -16.01 4.37
CA LEU A 63 -7.81 -17.01 3.30
C LEU A 63 -6.76 -18.09 3.60
N LEU A 64 -5.95 -17.91 4.65
CA LEU A 64 -4.83 -18.78 4.98
C LEU A 64 -5.18 -19.74 6.12
N ASP A 65 -4.60 -20.94 6.09
CA ASP A 65 -4.60 -21.81 7.26
C ASP A 65 -3.68 -21.27 8.36
N GLU A 66 -3.67 -21.91 9.53
CA GLU A 66 -2.90 -21.43 10.68
C GLU A 66 -1.39 -21.36 10.40
N GLN A 67 -0.85 -22.32 9.65
CA GLN A 67 0.59 -22.41 9.39
C GLN A 67 1.02 -21.34 8.41
N ASP A 68 0.28 -21.17 7.31
CA ASP A 68 0.53 -20.13 6.33
C ASP A 68 0.29 -18.73 6.90
N ALA A 69 -0.71 -18.57 7.77
CA ALA A 69 -0.95 -17.31 8.48
C ALA A 69 0.25 -16.91 9.38
N LYS A 70 0.91 -17.87 10.04
CA LYS A 70 2.14 -17.59 10.83
C LYS A 70 3.28 -17.08 9.95
N VAL A 71 3.49 -17.74 8.81
CA VAL A 71 4.51 -17.33 7.82
C VAL A 71 4.19 -15.95 7.25
N PHE A 72 2.94 -15.72 6.87
CA PHE A 72 2.49 -14.44 6.32
C PHE A 72 2.64 -13.29 7.32
N LYS A 73 2.28 -13.50 8.60
CA LYS A 73 2.54 -12.53 9.68
C LYS A 73 4.03 -12.22 9.82
N ALA A 74 4.90 -13.22 9.69
CA ALA A 74 6.34 -13.00 9.74
C ALA A 74 6.84 -12.15 8.55
N LYS A 75 6.34 -12.43 7.34
CA LYS A 75 6.64 -11.62 6.14
C LYS A 75 6.16 -10.17 6.31
N GLN A 76 4.96 -9.94 6.85
CA GLN A 76 4.47 -8.59 7.14
C GLN A 76 5.39 -7.83 8.11
N ARG A 77 5.85 -8.48 9.19
CA ARG A 77 6.82 -7.86 10.12
C ARG A 77 8.16 -7.57 9.43
N GLY A 78 8.60 -8.45 8.53
CA GLY A 78 9.78 -8.23 7.69
C GLY A 78 9.62 -7.00 6.79
N TRP A 79 8.47 -6.87 6.13
CA TRP A 79 8.15 -5.70 5.31
C TRP A 79 8.16 -4.39 6.12
N ILE A 80 7.58 -4.37 7.33
CA ILE A 80 7.63 -3.18 8.21
C ILE A 80 9.07 -2.74 8.45
N LYS A 81 9.99 -3.68 8.69
CA LYS A 81 11.43 -3.38 8.85
C LYS A 81 12.03 -2.83 7.57
N GLY A 82 11.70 -3.41 6.41
CA GLY A 82 12.14 -2.93 5.10
C GLY A 82 11.65 -1.51 4.80
N ARG A 83 10.36 -1.23 5.00
CA ARG A 83 9.81 0.14 4.93
C ARG A 83 10.56 1.09 5.85
N ASN A 84 10.86 0.66 7.08
CA ASN A 84 11.59 1.49 8.02
C ASN A 84 13.03 1.77 7.59
N ASP A 85 13.65 0.96 6.72
CA ASP A 85 14.98 1.26 6.13
C ASP A 85 15.00 2.51 5.23
N CYS A 86 13.83 3.06 4.88
CA CYS A 86 13.71 4.36 4.20
C CYS A 86 14.34 5.53 4.96
N TRP A 87 14.70 5.37 6.25
CA TRP A 87 15.52 6.36 6.97
C TRP A 87 16.86 6.66 6.26
N LYS A 88 17.36 5.71 5.46
CA LYS A 88 18.61 5.83 4.67
C LYS A 88 18.43 6.59 3.36
N ALA A 89 17.19 6.82 2.91
CA ALA A 89 16.92 7.44 1.62
C ALA A 89 17.11 8.96 1.66
N ASN A 90 17.50 9.55 0.52
CA ASN A 90 17.57 11.00 0.36
C ASN A 90 16.18 11.63 0.45
N ASP A 91 15.20 11.02 -0.22
CA ASP A 91 13.78 11.36 -0.08
C ASP A 91 13.06 10.26 0.69
N LYS A 92 12.90 10.49 2.00
CA LYS A 92 12.27 9.53 2.91
C LYS A 92 10.77 9.39 2.63
N ASN A 93 10.07 10.49 2.33
CA ASN A 93 8.63 10.44 2.06
C ASN A 93 8.34 9.64 0.80
N GLN A 94 9.08 9.90 -0.28
CA GLN A 94 8.95 9.14 -1.53
C GLN A 94 9.26 7.66 -1.31
N CYS A 95 10.33 7.33 -0.55
CA CYS A 95 10.68 5.95 -0.23
C CYS A 95 9.54 5.25 0.53
N ILE A 96 9.01 5.87 1.60
CA ILE A 96 7.94 5.29 2.41
C ILE A 96 6.67 5.09 1.58
N GLN A 97 6.29 6.10 0.80
CA GLN A 97 5.14 6.01 -0.10
C GLN A 97 5.29 4.85 -1.08
N TYR A 98 6.45 4.70 -1.70
CA TYR A 98 6.73 3.63 -2.65
C TYR A 98 6.64 2.25 -1.98
N GLU A 99 7.22 2.07 -0.79
CA GLU A 99 7.14 0.83 -0.01
C GLU A 99 5.70 0.44 0.36
N TYR A 100 4.85 1.42 0.70
CA TYR A 100 3.42 1.18 0.89
C TYR A 100 2.73 0.77 -0.41
N GLN A 101 2.98 1.47 -1.52
CA GLN A 101 2.35 1.18 -2.81
C GLN A 101 2.71 -0.22 -3.34
N ILE A 102 3.96 -0.66 -3.15
CA ILE A 102 4.39 -2.03 -3.41
C ILE A 102 3.54 -3.00 -2.58
N ARG A 103 3.47 -2.78 -1.27
CA ARG A 103 2.77 -3.69 -0.37
C ARG A 103 1.27 -3.74 -0.61
N LEU A 104 0.65 -2.60 -0.91
CA LEU A 104 -0.75 -2.51 -1.31
C LEU A 104 -0.99 -3.34 -2.58
N THR A 105 -0.11 -3.25 -3.58
CA THR A 105 -0.20 -4.04 -4.81
C THR A 105 -0.13 -5.54 -4.53
N GLU A 106 0.84 -5.98 -3.72
CA GLU A 106 0.97 -7.38 -3.30
C GLU A 106 -0.30 -7.89 -2.61
N LEU A 107 -0.83 -7.11 -1.67
CA LEU A 107 -2.00 -7.49 -0.88
C LEU A 107 -3.30 -7.43 -1.68
N GLN A 108 -3.46 -6.47 -2.60
CA GLN A 108 -4.60 -6.39 -3.52
C GLN A 108 -4.72 -7.67 -4.35
N ILE A 109 -3.60 -8.11 -4.92
CA ILE A 109 -3.53 -9.35 -5.70
C ILE A 109 -3.76 -10.58 -4.80
N ALA A 110 -3.06 -10.68 -3.67
CA ALA A 110 -3.14 -11.84 -2.78
C ALA A 110 -4.50 -12.00 -2.09
N SER A 111 -5.23 -10.91 -1.86
CA SER A 111 -6.55 -10.92 -1.24
C SER A 111 -7.68 -11.20 -2.24
N ALA A 112 -7.38 -11.28 -3.55
CA ALA A 112 -8.36 -11.27 -4.63
C ALA A 112 -9.30 -10.04 -4.56
N SER A 113 -8.81 -8.91 -4.03
CA SER A 113 -9.56 -7.64 -4.01
C SER A 113 -9.58 -6.93 -5.37
N VAL A 114 -8.85 -7.47 -6.34
CA VAL A 114 -8.84 -7.04 -7.74
C VAL A 114 -9.26 -8.21 -8.62
N GLU A 115 -9.95 -7.89 -9.72
CA GLU A 115 -10.33 -8.89 -10.71
C GLU A 115 -9.08 -9.56 -11.29
N VAL A 116 -9.10 -10.90 -11.36
CA VAL A 116 -8.01 -11.65 -11.98
C VAL A 116 -8.10 -11.46 -13.50
N PRO A 117 -7.09 -10.85 -14.14
CA PRO A 117 -7.12 -10.56 -15.56
C PRO A 117 -7.00 -11.85 -16.39
N ALA A 118 -7.33 -11.77 -17.68
CA ALA A 118 -7.07 -12.84 -18.61
C ALA A 118 -5.56 -13.13 -18.71
N LYS A 119 -5.20 -14.43 -18.73
CA LYS A 119 -3.80 -14.84 -18.89
C LYS A 119 -3.30 -14.50 -20.29
N THR A 120 -2.05 -14.03 -20.36
CA THR A 120 -1.29 -13.90 -21.60
C THR A 120 -0.19 -14.95 -21.62
N LEU A 121 -0.05 -15.65 -22.74
CA LEU A 121 0.98 -16.67 -22.93
C LEU A 121 2.06 -16.13 -23.86
N TYR A 122 3.31 -16.15 -23.40
CA TYR A 122 4.47 -15.88 -24.23
C TYR A 122 5.27 -17.17 -24.40
N GLN A 123 5.76 -17.39 -25.61
CA GLN A 123 6.68 -18.48 -25.91
C GLN A 123 8.04 -17.90 -26.25
N CYS A 124 9.05 -18.30 -25.49
CA CYS A 124 10.44 -17.97 -25.75
C CYS A 124 10.99 -18.85 -26.88
N ALA A 125 12.07 -18.39 -27.54
CA ALA A 125 12.72 -19.14 -28.62
C ALA A 125 13.23 -20.53 -28.18
N ASP A 126 13.55 -20.69 -26.89
CA ASP A 126 13.98 -21.95 -26.28
C ASP A 126 12.83 -22.80 -25.74
N GLN A 127 11.61 -22.60 -26.27
CA GLN A 127 10.40 -23.33 -25.90
C GLN A 127 9.92 -23.16 -24.46
N ARG A 128 10.51 -22.23 -23.68
CA ARG A 128 9.93 -21.82 -22.41
C ARG A 128 8.61 -21.09 -22.63
N LEU A 129 7.66 -21.31 -21.73
CA LEU A 129 6.39 -20.61 -21.69
C LEU A 129 6.36 -19.69 -20.48
N ILE A 130 5.92 -18.46 -20.69
CA ILE A 130 5.62 -17.51 -19.64
C ILE A 130 4.11 -17.32 -19.60
N THR A 131 3.48 -17.67 -18.49
CA THR A 131 2.07 -17.34 -18.25
C THR A 131 2.04 -16.08 -17.40
N ALA A 132 1.49 -14.99 -17.95
CA ALA A 132 1.47 -13.68 -17.31
C ALA A 132 0.04 -13.18 -17.10
N TYR A 133 -0.18 -12.51 -15.96
CA TYR A 133 -1.42 -11.85 -15.57
C TYR A 133 -1.11 -10.38 -15.29
N PHE A 134 -1.63 -9.47 -16.11
CA PHE A 134 -1.35 -8.03 -16.01
C PHE A 134 -2.45 -7.32 -15.21
N TYR A 135 -2.11 -6.93 -13.98
CA TYR A 135 -2.98 -6.18 -13.08
C TYR A 135 -2.75 -4.69 -13.29
N ASN A 136 -3.69 -4.03 -13.97
CA ASN A 136 -3.60 -2.59 -14.25
C ASN A 136 -4.30 -1.73 -13.18
N ASN A 137 -5.17 -2.33 -12.37
CA ASN A 137 -6.01 -1.64 -11.38
C ASN A 137 -5.54 -1.93 -9.94
N THR A 138 -4.24 -1.76 -9.70
CA THR A 138 -3.58 -1.91 -8.40
C THR A 138 -2.87 -0.60 -8.03
N ALA A 139 -2.33 -0.50 -6.80
CA ALA A 139 -1.59 0.69 -6.37
C ALA A 139 -0.39 1.01 -7.28
N ILE A 140 0.28 -0.02 -7.79
CA ILE A 140 1.24 0.04 -8.89
C ILE A 140 0.84 -1.04 -9.89
N ALA A 141 0.75 -0.71 -11.19
CA ALA A 141 0.44 -1.71 -12.20
C ALA A 141 1.51 -2.82 -12.17
N ALA A 142 1.06 -4.07 -12.22
CA ALA A 142 1.90 -5.21 -11.93
C ALA A 142 1.64 -6.38 -12.89
N VAL A 143 2.60 -7.28 -12.97
CA VAL A 143 2.49 -8.56 -13.65
C VAL A 143 2.78 -9.67 -12.66
N VAL A 144 1.88 -10.66 -12.58
CA VAL A 144 2.20 -11.94 -11.94
C VAL A 144 2.50 -12.94 -13.04
N PHE A 145 3.66 -13.58 -12.99
CA PHE A 145 4.05 -14.54 -14.01
C PHE A 145 4.69 -15.81 -13.45
N THR A 146 4.51 -16.90 -14.19
CA THR A 146 5.24 -18.16 -13.98
C THR A 146 5.98 -18.52 -15.26
N VAL A 147 7.11 -19.20 -15.10
CA VAL A 147 7.90 -19.72 -16.23
C VAL A 147 7.87 -21.24 -16.17
N SER A 148 7.64 -21.88 -17.32
CA SER A 148 7.70 -23.34 -17.47
C SER A 148 8.41 -23.70 -18.77
N GLY A 149 8.71 -24.98 -18.99
CA GLY A 149 9.32 -25.45 -20.22
C GLY A 149 9.43 -26.97 -20.28
N PRO A 150 9.98 -27.52 -21.38
CA PRO A 150 9.99 -28.97 -21.61
C PRO A 150 10.69 -29.81 -20.52
N GLN A 151 11.64 -29.22 -19.78
CA GLN A 151 12.29 -29.82 -18.61
C GLN A 151 12.24 -28.91 -17.37
N LEU A 152 11.36 -27.91 -17.37
CA LEU A 152 11.21 -26.94 -16.29
C LEU A 152 9.78 -26.99 -15.75
N THR A 153 9.64 -27.46 -14.51
CA THR A 153 8.38 -27.34 -13.78
C THR A 153 8.00 -25.86 -13.63
N PRO A 154 6.71 -25.52 -13.63
CA PRO A 154 6.29 -24.14 -13.44
C PRO A 154 6.91 -23.55 -12.16
N THR A 155 7.57 -22.41 -12.29
CA THR A 155 8.11 -21.68 -11.15
C THR A 155 6.99 -21.23 -10.22
N GLN A 156 7.35 -20.89 -8.98
CA GLN A 156 6.45 -20.11 -8.13
C GLN A 156 6.08 -18.80 -8.84
N PRO A 157 4.89 -18.24 -8.57
CA PRO A 157 4.50 -16.95 -9.13
C PRO A 157 5.50 -15.86 -8.72
N HIS A 158 6.00 -15.14 -9.71
CA HIS A 158 6.81 -13.95 -9.54
C HIS A 158 5.94 -12.71 -9.73
N LEU A 159 6.13 -11.70 -8.90
CA LEU A 159 5.51 -10.39 -9.05
C LEU A 159 6.54 -9.43 -9.67
N GLY A 160 6.18 -8.77 -10.76
CA GLY A 160 6.92 -7.65 -11.32
C GLY A 160 6.08 -6.38 -11.30
N LEU A 161 6.67 -5.26 -10.93
CA LEU A 161 6.03 -3.95 -10.91
C LEU A 161 6.42 -3.14 -12.15
N ILE A 162 5.50 -2.34 -12.67
CA ILE A 162 5.81 -1.48 -13.81
C ILE A 162 6.88 -0.46 -13.41
N VAL A 163 7.87 -0.28 -14.29
CA VAL A 163 8.93 0.71 -14.13
C VAL A 163 9.10 1.51 -15.43
N PRO A 164 9.67 2.73 -15.36
CA PRO A 164 9.94 3.53 -16.54
C PRO A 164 10.79 2.75 -17.58
N SER A 165 10.42 2.91 -18.85
CA SER A 165 11.13 2.33 -20.00
C SER A 165 11.16 3.34 -21.15
N ALA A 166 12.23 3.31 -21.95
CA ALA A 166 12.34 4.16 -23.14
C ALA A 166 11.39 3.71 -24.27
N SER A 167 11.00 2.43 -24.29
CA SER A 167 10.02 1.88 -25.23
C SER A 167 9.29 0.70 -24.62
N GLY A 168 7.99 0.59 -24.91
CA GLY A 168 7.11 -0.45 -24.37
C GLY A 168 6.93 -0.38 -22.85
N ALA A 169 6.43 -1.47 -22.28
CA ALA A 169 6.29 -1.64 -20.84
C ALA A 169 7.43 -2.51 -20.30
N LYS A 170 8.05 -2.08 -19.19
CA LYS A 170 9.04 -2.87 -18.46
C LYS A 170 8.48 -3.18 -17.08
N TYR A 171 8.59 -4.44 -16.68
CA TYR A 171 8.26 -4.89 -15.34
C TYR A 171 9.52 -5.43 -14.67
N GLN A 172 9.70 -5.10 -13.39
CA GLN A 172 10.86 -5.53 -12.61
C GLN A 172 10.39 -6.19 -11.30
N ALA A 173 10.95 -7.36 -11.01
CA ALA A 173 10.73 -8.15 -9.80
C ALA A 173 11.82 -7.87 -8.76
#